data_AF-K0UR49-F1
#
_entry.id   AF-K0UR49-F1
#
_cell.length_a   1.000
_cell.length_b   1.000
_cell.length_c   1.000
_cell.angle_alpha   90.00
_cell.angle_beta   90.00
_cell.angle_gamma   90.00
#
_symmetry.space_group_name_H-M   'P 1'
#
loop_
_entity.id
_entity.type
_entity.pdbx_description
1 polymer ?
#
loop_
_entity_poly.entity_id
_entity_poly.type
_entity_poly.pdbx_seq_one_letter_code
_entity_poly.pdbx_strand_id
1 'polypeptide(L)'
;MNAALLVLIVLVVAAIGLAVYATSKSTQKRNAATLADAKADARRVIERLGGQVFALTATDEAAKQALADASERYTAASSQIDQATTAKQAELAKESAMEGLYYVRAARTAMGMDPGPELESLAGQRTAGTVTEDRRVEFEGREIEASPTPSQRTPNYYPGGRVAGRPVPAGWYSEPWWKPALVAGAWGLGSALLFSSLFSGMAGVGYDAQAFENGYGDGFQDGMDQGQLDGADAGGDGGDWGGDAGGGDWGGGDWGGGGDFGGGDFGGFDF
;
A
#
# COMPACT_ATOMS: atom_id res chain seq x y z
N MET A 1 -34.69 27.99 -40.70
CA MET A 1 -34.71 26.70 -39.96
C MET A 1 -36.15 26.25 -39.85
N ASN A 2 -36.47 25.04 -40.31
CA ASN A 2 -37.82 24.50 -40.25
C ASN A 2 -38.16 24.18 -38.79
N ALA A 3 -39.33 24.61 -38.28
CA ALA A 3 -39.75 24.40 -36.89
C ALA A 3 -39.66 22.92 -36.45
N ALA A 4 -39.88 21.99 -37.38
CA ALA A 4 -39.71 20.55 -37.15
C ALA A 4 -38.26 20.16 -36.78
N LEU A 5 -37.26 20.80 -37.36
CA LEU A 5 -35.85 20.57 -37.05
C LEU A 5 -35.52 21.04 -35.62
N LEU A 6 -36.06 22.20 -35.22
CA LEU A 6 -35.89 22.72 -33.86
C LEU A 6 -36.53 21.80 -32.81
N VAL A 7 -37.74 21.31 -33.07
CA VAL A 7 -38.41 20.36 -32.17
C VAL A 7 -37.65 19.03 -32.07
N LEU A 8 -37.13 18.52 -33.19
CA LEU A 8 -36.30 17.31 -33.22
C LEU A 8 -35.04 17.48 -32.36
N ILE A 9 -34.33 18.62 -32.51
CA ILE A 9 -33.12 18.90 -31.73
C ILE A 9 -33.42 18.94 -30.23
N VAL A 10 -34.51 19.60 -29.82
CA VAL A 10 -34.91 19.67 -28.39
C VAL A 10 -35.23 18.28 -27.84
N LEU A 11 -35.93 17.43 -28.61
CA LEU A 11 -36.23 16.06 -28.19
C LEU A 11 -34.97 15.20 -28.07
N VAL A 12 -34.02 15.35 -28.99
CA VAL A 12 -32.73 14.64 -28.93
C VAL A 12 -31.93 15.10 -27.70
N VAL A 13 -31.85 16.40 -27.43
CA VAL A 13 -31.16 16.93 -26.24
C VAL A 13 -31.82 16.45 -24.94
N ALA A 14 -33.17 16.44 -24.89
CA ALA A 14 -33.90 15.92 -23.73
C ALA A 14 -33.67 14.41 -23.52
N ALA A 15 -33.66 13.62 -24.59
CA ALA A 15 -33.40 12.19 -24.54
C ALA A 15 -31.96 11.90 -24.08
N ILE A 16 -30.97 12.63 -24.59
CA ILE A 16 -29.58 12.54 -24.14
C ILE A 16 -29.47 12.92 -22.66
N GLY A 17 -30.09 14.03 -22.24
CA GLY A 17 -30.09 14.46 -20.85
C GLY A 17 -30.70 13.42 -19.89
N LEU A 18 -31.82 12.80 -20.28
CA LEU A 18 -32.48 11.75 -19.50
C LEU A 18 -31.64 10.45 -19.46
N ALA A 19 -31.00 10.09 -20.57
CA ALA A 19 -30.08 8.95 -20.62
C ALA A 19 -28.85 9.16 -19.72
N VAL A 20 -28.22 10.35 -19.76
CA VAL A 20 -27.09 10.71 -18.89
C VAL A 20 -27.49 10.75 -17.40
N TYR A 21 -28.67 11.28 -17.08
CA TYR A 21 -29.18 11.28 -15.71
C TYR A 21 -29.45 9.86 -15.20
N ALA A 22 -30.05 8.99 -16.02
CA ALA A 22 -30.33 7.62 -15.64
C ALA A 22 -29.03 6.81 -15.43
N THR A 23 -28.04 6.96 -16.31
CA THR A 23 -26.75 6.26 -16.19
C THR A 23 -25.96 6.76 -14.98
N SER A 24 -25.82 8.07 -14.79
CA SER A 24 -25.13 8.66 -13.63
C SER A 24 -25.72 8.23 -12.29
N LYS A 25 -27.05 8.23 -12.16
CA LYS A 25 -27.74 7.76 -10.95
C LYS A 25 -27.49 6.28 -10.67
N SER A 26 -27.44 5.45 -11.72
CA SER A 26 -27.14 4.02 -11.59
C SER A 26 -25.70 3.78 -11.12
N THR A 27 -24.74 4.52 -11.69
CA THR A 27 -23.32 4.46 -11.30
C THR A 27 -23.12 4.93 -9.87
N GLN A 28 -23.76 6.03 -9.47
CA GLN A 28 -23.67 6.54 -8.10
C GLN A 28 -24.17 5.52 -7.07
N LYS A 29 -25.29 4.84 -7.35
CA LYS A 29 -25.82 3.77 -6.49
C LYS A 29 -24.85 2.59 -6.38
N ARG A 30 -24.25 2.17 -7.50
CA ARG A 30 -23.24 1.09 -7.50
C ARG A 30 -22.01 1.49 -6.68
N ASN A 31 -21.47 2.67 -6.90
CA ASN A 31 -20.31 3.17 -6.16
C ASN A 31 -20.59 3.27 -4.66
N ALA A 32 -21.79 3.72 -4.28
CA ALA A 32 -22.21 3.79 -2.88
C ALA A 32 -22.34 2.39 -2.25
N ALA A 33 -22.89 1.41 -2.97
CA ALA A 33 -22.96 0.03 -2.51
C ALA A 33 -21.56 -0.58 -2.33
N THR A 34 -20.68 -0.45 -3.34
CA THR A 34 -19.30 -0.95 -3.27
C THR A 34 -18.51 -0.29 -2.14
N LEU A 35 -18.70 1.02 -1.91
CA LEU A 35 -18.10 1.71 -0.77
C LEU A 35 -18.61 1.16 0.56
N ALA A 36 -19.92 0.93 0.69
CA ALA A 36 -20.51 0.41 1.91
C ALA A 36 -20.01 -1.01 2.24
N ASP A 37 -19.91 -1.88 1.22
CA ASP A 37 -19.39 -3.23 1.35
C ASP A 37 -17.90 -3.22 1.76
N ALA A 38 -17.07 -2.42 1.08
CA ALA A 38 -15.66 -2.28 1.42
C ALA A 38 -15.47 -1.72 2.84
N LYS A 39 -16.33 -0.77 3.27
CA LYS A 39 -16.30 -0.26 4.64
C LYS A 39 -16.66 -1.32 5.67
N ALA A 40 -17.65 -2.16 5.37
CA ALA A 40 -18.06 -3.24 6.27
C ALA A 40 -16.95 -4.29 6.45
N ASP A 41 -16.28 -4.69 5.37
CA ASP A 41 -15.17 -5.65 5.46
C ASP A 41 -13.97 -5.05 6.22
N ALA A 42 -13.59 -3.81 5.92
CA ALA A 42 -12.53 -3.13 6.64
C ALA A 42 -12.82 -3.02 8.15
N ARG A 43 -14.04 -2.59 8.52
CA ARG A 43 -14.45 -2.47 9.92
C ARG A 43 -14.39 -3.79 10.67
N ARG A 44 -14.83 -4.89 10.06
CA ARG A 44 -14.74 -6.23 10.66
C ARG A 44 -13.30 -6.59 11.03
N VAL A 45 -12.33 -6.27 10.18
CA VAL A 45 -10.91 -6.53 10.44
C VAL A 45 -10.35 -5.58 11.51
N ILE A 46 -10.73 -4.30 11.47
CA ILE A 46 -10.32 -3.29 12.47
C ILE A 46 -10.85 -3.64 13.86
N GLU A 47 -12.11 -4.05 13.98
CA GLU A 47 -12.72 -4.47 15.24
C GLU A 47 -12.03 -5.72 15.80
N ARG A 48 -11.71 -6.69 14.93
CA ARG A 48 -10.90 -7.85 15.31
C ARG A 48 -9.54 -7.44 15.85
N LEU A 49 -8.85 -6.51 15.17
CA LEU A 49 -7.56 -5.99 15.60
C LEU A 49 -7.67 -5.31 16.97
N GLY A 50 -8.62 -4.37 17.13
CA GLY A 50 -8.86 -3.67 18.39
C GLY A 50 -9.13 -4.63 19.54
N GLY A 51 -9.98 -5.64 19.30
CA GLY A 51 -10.24 -6.68 20.29
C GLY A 51 -8.99 -7.43 20.76
N GLN A 52 -8.04 -7.70 19.86
CA GLN A 52 -6.79 -8.36 20.24
C GLN A 52 -5.78 -7.41 20.91
N VAL A 53 -5.66 -6.18 20.43
CA VAL A 53 -4.79 -5.15 21.01
C VAL A 53 -5.17 -4.86 22.47
N PHE A 54 -6.47 -4.75 22.77
CA PHE A 54 -6.94 -4.47 24.13
C PHE A 54 -6.97 -5.69 25.05
N ALA A 55 -7.01 -6.90 24.50
CA ALA A 55 -7.08 -8.13 25.29
C ALA A 55 -5.70 -8.66 25.71
N LEU A 56 -4.64 -8.33 24.98
CA LEU A 56 -3.30 -8.84 25.25
C LEU A 56 -2.50 -7.89 26.15
N THR A 57 -1.74 -8.47 27.07
CA THR A 57 -0.75 -7.74 27.90
C THR A 57 0.61 -8.35 27.63
N ALA A 58 1.56 -7.54 27.16
CA ALA A 58 2.91 -8.00 26.84
C ALA A 58 3.67 -8.48 28.09
N THR A 59 4.40 -9.59 27.94
CA THR A 59 5.23 -10.18 29.02
C THR A 59 6.73 -10.05 28.77
N ASP A 60 7.13 -9.63 27.58
CA ASP A 60 8.53 -9.44 27.16
C ASP A 60 8.65 -8.24 26.21
N GLU A 61 9.90 -7.83 25.91
CA GLU A 61 10.16 -6.64 25.10
C GLU A 61 9.71 -6.79 23.64
N ALA A 62 9.90 -7.98 23.04
CA ALA A 62 9.49 -8.24 21.66
C ALA A 62 7.95 -8.17 21.52
N ALA A 63 7.23 -8.76 22.47
CA ALA A 63 5.77 -8.66 22.56
C ALA A 63 5.30 -7.23 22.80
N LYS A 64 6.00 -6.46 23.65
CA LYS A 64 5.67 -5.07 23.92
C LYS A 64 5.81 -4.19 22.69
N GLN A 65 6.92 -4.31 21.96
CA GLN A 65 7.13 -3.58 20.71
C GLN A 65 6.10 -3.97 19.66
N ALA A 66 5.86 -5.27 19.46
CA ALA A 66 4.86 -5.74 18.51
C ALA A 66 3.43 -5.27 18.86
N LEU A 67 3.02 -5.26 20.14
CA LEU A 67 1.72 -4.69 20.53
C LEU A 67 1.65 -3.17 20.37
N ALA A 68 2.77 -2.46 20.56
CA ALA A 68 2.84 -1.03 20.29
C ALA A 68 2.63 -0.75 18.79
N ASP A 69 3.38 -1.42 17.92
CA ASP A 69 3.22 -1.31 16.45
C ASP A 69 1.78 -1.71 16.04
N ALA A 70 1.19 -2.75 16.64
CA ALA A 70 -0.20 -3.13 16.40
C ALA A 70 -1.21 -2.03 16.80
N SER A 71 -0.96 -1.34 17.92
CA SER A 71 -1.79 -0.25 18.42
C SER A 71 -1.71 0.99 17.52
N GLU A 72 -0.52 1.28 16.99
CA GLU A 72 -0.32 2.33 15.98
C GLU A 72 -1.14 2.01 14.73
N ARG A 73 -1.06 0.77 14.23
CA ARG A 73 -1.84 0.32 13.07
C ARG A 73 -3.34 0.36 13.31
N TYR A 74 -3.80 -0.01 14.51
CA TYR A 74 -5.21 0.10 14.88
C TYR A 74 -5.70 1.55 14.84
N THR A 75 -4.93 2.48 15.41
CA THR A 75 -5.26 3.92 15.43
C THR A 75 -5.30 4.48 14.00
N ALA A 76 -4.30 4.15 13.18
CA ALA A 76 -4.24 4.56 11.79
C ALA A 76 -5.43 4.01 10.97
N ALA A 77 -5.69 2.71 11.07
CA ALA A 77 -6.79 2.05 10.34
C ALA A 77 -8.15 2.63 10.75
N SER A 78 -8.37 2.87 12.05
CA SER A 78 -9.60 3.47 12.57
C SER A 78 -9.81 4.88 12.00
N SER A 79 -8.77 5.72 11.99
CA SER A 79 -8.85 7.06 11.40
C SER A 79 -9.10 7.03 9.88
N GLN A 80 -8.41 6.13 9.17
CA GLN A 80 -8.53 5.97 7.72
C GLN A 80 -9.94 5.52 7.30
N ILE A 81 -10.53 4.55 8.02
CA ILE A 81 -11.85 4.04 7.64
C ILE A 81 -12.98 5.05 7.89
N ASP A 82 -12.83 5.87 8.93
CA ASP A 82 -13.80 6.92 9.25
C ASP A 82 -13.79 8.03 8.19
N GLN A 83 -12.62 8.36 7.65
CA GLN A 83 -12.45 9.38 6.60
C GLN A 83 -12.65 8.85 5.17
N ALA A 84 -12.74 7.52 4.98
CA ALA A 84 -12.82 6.92 3.65
C ALA A 84 -14.08 7.36 2.89
N THR A 85 -13.92 7.88 1.67
CA THR A 85 -14.99 8.29 0.76
C THR A 85 -15.02 7.45 -0.53
N THR A 86 -14.05 6.56 -0.71
CA THR A 86 -13.94 5.64 -1.85
C THR A 86 -13.67 4.20 -1.39
N ALA A 87 -14.07 3.22 -2.18
CA ALA A 87 -13.83 1.80 -1.85
C ALA A 87 -12.33 1.52 -1.68
N LYS A 88 -11.48 2.12 -2.52
CA LYS A 88 -10.02 1.98 -2.41
C LYS A 88 -9.47 2.50 -1.08
N GLN A 89 -9.99 3.61 -0.56
CA GLN A 89 -9.59 4.11 0.78
C GLN A 89 -10.02 3.17 1.90
N ALA A 90 -11.20 2.55 1.81
CA ALA A 90 -11.63 1.53 2.76
C ALA A 90 -10.73 0.28 2.71
N GLU A 91 -10.34 -0.16 1.51
CA GLU A 91 -9.38 -1.27 1.36
C GLU A 91 -8.00 -0.94 1.93
N LEU A 92 -7.50 0.29 1.77
CA LEU A 92 -6.24 0.72 2.40
C LEU A 92 -6.34 0.71 3.94
N ALA A 93 -7.49 1.08 4.50
CA ALA A 93 -7.73 0.97 5.94
C ALA A 93 -7.75 -0.50 6.40
N LYS A 94 -8.34 -1.40 5.61
CA LYS A 94 -8.29 -2.84 5.83
C LYS A 94 -6.85 -3.36 5.81
N GLU A 95 -6.03 -2.92 4.84
CA GLU A 95 -4.62 -3.30 4.73
C GLU A 95 -3.83 -2.87 5.97
N SER A 96 -4.01 -1.61 6.44
CA SER A 96 -3.43 -1.15 7.71
C SER A 96 -3.84 -2.03 8.90
N ALA A 97 -5.11 -2.44 8.96
CA ALA A 97 -5.61 -3.32 10.03
C ALA A 97 -5.01 -4.74 9.93
N MET A 98 -4.85 -5.26 8.71
CA MET A 98 -4.19 -6.54 8.46
C MET A 98 -2.73 -6.51 8.93
N GLU A 99 -2.00 -5.42 8.66
CA GLU A 99 -0.64 -5.23 9.18
C GLU A 99 -0.63 -5.26 10.72
N GLY A 100 -1.58 -4.58 11.36
CA GLY A 100 -1.78 -4.66 12.81
C GLY A 100 -2.02 -6.08 13.33
N LEU A 101 -2.78 -6.90 12.60
CA LEU A 101 -3.02 -8.30 12.97
C LEU A 101 -1.74 -9.15 12.86
N TYR A 102 -0.86 -8.87 11.90
CA TYR A 102 0.45 -9.52 11.85
C TYR A 102 1.34 -9.14 13.05
N TYR A 103 1.29 -7.89 13.49
CA TYR A 103 1.98 -7.46 14.71
C TYR A 103 1.41 -8.14 15.96
N VAL A 104 0.08 -8.27 16.08
CA VAL A 104 -0.54 -9.06 17.16
C VAL A 104 -0.09 -10.53 17.10
N ARG A 105 -0.05 -11.12 15.90
CA ARG A 105 0.43 -12.49 15.71
C ARG A 105 1.88 -12.63 16.20
N ALA A 106 2.74 -11.67 15.85
CA ALA A 106 4.12 -11.61 16.31
C ALA A 106 4.24 -11.49 17.84
N ALA A 107 3.42 -10.64 18.47
CA ALA A 107 3.37 -10.51 19.92
C ALA A 107 2.96 -11.83 20.60
N ARG A 108 1.96 -12.53 20.06
CA ARG A 108 1.54 -13.85 20.57
C ARG A 108 2.66 -14.88 20.45
N THR A 109 3.35 -14.91 19.31
CA THR A 109 4.52 -15.77 19.10
C THR A 109 5.64 -15.47 20.10
N ALA A 110 5.94 -14.19 20.36
CA ALA A 110 6.94 -13.77 21.34
C ALA A 110 6.62 -14.25 22.77
N MET A 111 5.34 -14.21 23.14
CA MET A 111 4.85 -14.72 24.43
C MET A 111 4.66 -16.24 24.47
N GLY A 112 5.05 -16.99 23.43
CA GLY A 112 4.87 -18.44 23.34
C GLY A 112 3.41 -18.89 23.27
N MET A 113 2.50 -18.01 22.85
CA MET A 113 1.08 -18.30 22.66
C MET A 113 0.82 -18.85 21.25
N ASP A 114 -0.34 -19.50 21.07
CA ASP A 114 -0.85 -19.81 19.72
C ASP A 114 -0.96 -18.51 18.91
N PRO A 115 -0.27 -18.36 17.76
CA PRO A 115 -0.33 -17.16 16.93
C PRO A 115 -1.74 -16.86 16.38
N GLY A 116 -2.64 -17.85 16.41
CA GLY A 116 -4.00 -17.77 15.89
C GLY A 116 -4.09 -18.18 14.42
N PRO A 117 -5.27 -18.00 13.79
CA PRO A 117 -5.50 -18.46 12.42
C PRO A 117 -4.62 -17.69 11.43
N GLU A 118 -4.39 -18.30 10.27
CA GLU A 118 -3.69 -17.65 9.17
C GLU A 118 -4.39 -16.35 8.77
N LEU A 119 -3.56 -15.38 8.37
CA LEU A 119 -3.99 -14.07 7.94
C LEU A 119 -3.89 -13.99 6.43
N GLU A 120 -4.76 -13.18 5.82
CA GLU A 120 -4.61 -12.80 4.42
C GLU A 120 -3.22 -12.18 4.18
N SER A 121 -2.59 -12.49 3.04
CA SER A 121 -1.26 -11.97 2.73
C SER A 121 -1.31 -10.47 2.43
N LEU A 122 -0.37 -9.70 2.97
CA LEU A 122 -0.25 -8.27 2.67
C LEU A 122 0.31 -8.04 1.25
N ALA A 123 0.11 -6.84 0.70
CA ALA A 123 0.66 -6.50 -0.61
C ALA A 123 2.19 -6.59 -0.61
N GLY A 124 2.74 -7.35 -1.56
CA GLY A 124 4.18 -7.52 -1.71
C GLY A 124 4.86 -8.36 -0.62
N GLN A 125 4.14 -8.87 0.38
CA GLN A 125 4.71 -9.70 1.45
C GLN A 125 5.35 -10.97 0.92
N ARG A 126 4.66 -11.68 0.01
CA ARG A 126 5.18 -12.90 -0.63
C ARG A 126 6.45 -12.62 -1.42
N THR A 127 6.45 -11.56 -2.23
CA THR A 127 7.60 -11.10 -3.01
C THR A 127 8.76 -10.61 -2.14
N ALA A 128 8.50 -10.13 -0.93
CA ALA A 128 9.55 -9.66 -0.04
C ALA A 128 10.31 -10.79 0.68
N GLY A 129 9.78 -12.01 0.65
CA GLY A 129 10.40 -13.15 1.32
C GLY A 129 10.36 -13.04 2.84
N THR A 130 11.11 -13.92 3.50
CA THR A 130 11.16 -14.02 4.96
C THR A 130 12.54 -14.42 5.45
N VAL A 131 12.89 -13.97 6.65
CA VAL A 131 14.10 -14.39 7.35
C VAL A 131 13.94 -15.84 7.79
N THR A 132 14.83 -16.72 7.31
CA THR A 132 14.75 -18.17 7.59
C THR A 132 15.77 -18.66 8.61
N GLU A 133 16.77 -17.84 8.94
CA GLU A 133 17.87 -18.20 9.85
C GLU A 133 18.38 -16.98 10.59
N ASP A 134 19.04 -17.21 11.73
CA ASP A 134 19.69 -16.15 12.49
C ASP A 134 20.86 -15.58 11.69
N ARG A 135 20.90 -14.26 11.56
CA ARG A 135 21.99 -13.52 10.94
C ARG A 135 22.46 -12.40 11.85
N ARG A 136 23.77 -12.22 11.91
CA ARG A 136 24.44 -11.13 12.60
C ARG A 136 25.54 -10.58 11.72
N VAL A 137 25.56 -9.27 11.54
CA VAL A 137 26.55 -8.56 10.70
C VAL A 137 27.03 -7.30 11.39
N GLU A 138 28.27 -6.91 11.12
CA GLU A 138 28.78 -5.60 11.49
C GLU A 138 28.58 -4.63 10.32
N PHE A 139 27.87 -3.54 10.55
CA PHE A 139 27.56 -2.51 9.56
C PHE A 139 27.75 -1.12 10.17
N GLU A 140 28.64 -0.31 9.59
CA GLU A 140 28.95 1.04 10.07
C GLU A 140 29.32 1.10 11.57
N GLY A 141 30.06 0.09 12.06
CA GLY A 141 30.48 -0.01 13.46
C GLY A 141 29.37 -0.43 14.44
N ARG A 142 28.24 -0.94 13.93
CA ARG A 142 27.11 -1.44 14.72
C ARG A 142 26.81 -2.90 14.37
N GLU A 143 26.37 -3.66 15.35
CA GLU A 143 25.95 -5.05 15.15
C GLU A 143 24.45 -5.08 14.80
N ILE A 144 24.13 -5.48 13.56
CA ILE A 144 22.76 -5.63 13.08
C ILE A 144 22.41 -7.11 12.99
N GLU A 145 21.22 -7.46 13.48
CA GLU A 145 20.75 -8.84 13.51
C GLU A 145 19.38 -9.01 12.87
N ALA A 146 19.17 -10.18 12.29
CA ALA A 146 17.88 -10.68 11.81
C ALA A 146 17.66 -12.10 12.35
N SER A 147 16.42 -12.46 12.65
CA SER A 147 16.05 -13.81 13.12
C SER A 147 14.64 -14.20 12.63
N PRO A 148 14.39 -15.49 12.37
CA PRO A 148 13.02 -16.02 12.17
C PRO A 148 12.19 -15.98 13.47
N THR A 149 12.85 -15.89 14.63
CA THR A 149 12.20 -16.00 15.95
C THR A 149 12.40 -14.75 16.80
N PRO A 150 11.44 -14.41 17.68
CA PRO A 150 11.58 -13.30 18.60
C PRO A 150 12.69 -13.56 19.62
N SER A 151 13.46 -12.53 19.93
CA SER A 151 14.45 -12.57 21.01
C SER A 151 14.67 -11.18 21.61
N GLN A 152 15.38 -11.11 22.74
CA GLN A 152 15.80 -9.81 23.30
C GLN A 152 16.77 -9.05 22.38
N ARG A 153 17.49 -9.76 21.49
CA ARG A 153 18.41 -9.15 20.52
C ARG A 153 17.69 -8.65 19.27
N THR A 154 16.52 -9.22 18.97
CA THR A 154 15.72 -8.91 17.78
C THR A 154 14.28 -8.56 18.17
N PRO A 155 14.05 -7.47 18.93
CA PRO A 155 12.71 -7.17 19.46
C PRO A 155 11.76 -6.57 18.40
N ASN A 156 12.27 -6.14 17.24
CA ASN A 156 11.48 -5.43 16.24
C ASN A 156 10.97 -6.40 15.17
N TYR A 157 9.67 -6.62 15.12
CA TYR A 157 9.06 -7.42 14.06
C TYR A 157 8.74 -6.57 12.83
N TYR A 158 8.89 -7.15 11.64
CA TYR A 158 8.32 -6.61 10.41
C TYR A 158 7.50 -7.71 9.71
N PRO A 159 6.25 -7.43 9.29
CA PRO A 159 5.41 -8.45 8.65
C PRO A 159 5.83 -8.83 7.23
N GLY A 160 6.79 -8.11 6.62
CA GLY A 160 7.17 -8.28 5.22
C GLY A 160 6.31 -7.43 4.29
N GLY A 161 6.90 -6.94 3.20
CA GLY A 161 6.20 -6.07 2.24
C GLY A 161 7.13 -5.06 1.59
N ARG A 162 6.57 -3.95 1.08
CA ARG A 162 7.33 -2.90 0.39
C ARG A 162 7.40 -1.62 1.22
N VAL A 163 8.58 -1.04 1.31
CA VAL A 163 8.83 0.27 1.93
C VAL A 163 9.55 1.17 0.91
N ALA A 164 8.95 2.31 0.59
CA ALA A 164 9.47 3.24 -0.42
C ALA A 164 9.90 2.53 -1.73
N GLY A 165 9.04 1.64 -2.23
CA GLY A 165 9.27 0.88 -3.47
C GLY A 165 10.17 -0.35 -3.33
N ARG A 166 10.87 -0.55 -2.21
CA ARG A 166 11.79 -1.69 -2.02
C ARG A 166 11.22 -2.78 -1.12
N PRO A 167 11.43 -4.07 -1.44
CA PRO A 167 10.95 -5.17 -0.62
C PRO A 167 11.80 -5.35 0.63
N VAL A 168 11.14 -5.51 1.77
CA VAL A 168 11.73 -5.77 3.10
C VAL A 168 11.20 -7.13 3.59
N PRO A 169 12.06 -8.13 3.84
CA PRO A 169 11.61 -9.45 4.26
C PRO A 169 10.85 -9.45 5.58
N ALA A 170 9.95 -10.42 5.75
CA ALA A 170 9.29 -10.65 7.03
C ALA A 170 10.27 -11.27 8.04
N GLY A 171 10.35 -10.74 9.26
CA GLY A 171 11.26 -11.27 10.27
C GLY A 171 11.39 -10.39 11.52
N TRP A 172 12.25 -10.83 12.43
CA TRP A 172 12.62 -10.11 13.64
C TRP A 172 14.00 -9.47 13.47
N TYR A 173 14.16 -8.23 13.93
CA TYR A 173 15.36 -7.43 13.71
C TYR A 173 15.84 -6.74 14.98
N SER A 174 17.15 -6.59 15.12
CA SER A 174 17.73 -5.84 16.25
C SER A 174 17.35 -4.37 16.21
N GLU A 175 17.26 -3.82 15.01
CA GLU A 175 16.87 -2.46 14.76
C GLU A 175 15.85 -2.40 13.61
N PRO A 176 14.88 -1.47 13.65
CA PRO A 176 13.90 -1.32 12.60
C PRO A 176 14.48 -0.53 11.40
N TRP A 177 15.46 -1.12 10.71
CA TRP A 177 16.26 -0.48 9.65
C TRP A 177 15.45 0.05 8.45
N TRP A 178 14.20 -0.42 8.27
CA TRP A 178 13.27 0.08 7.27
C TRP A 178 12.49 1.33 7.70
N LYS A 179 12.31 1.58 9.01
CA LYS A 179 11.49 2.68 9.54
C LYS A 179 11.94 4.06 9.01
N PRO A 180 13.24 4.39 8.88
CA PRO A 180 13.67 5.65 8.29
C PRO A 180 13.14 5.85 6.85
N ALA A 181 13.17 4.82 6.01
CA ALA A 181 12.67 4.89 4.64
C ALA A 181 11.14 4.98 4.58
N LEU A 182 10.44 4.36 5.55
CA LEU A 182 8.99 4.46 5.69
C LEU A 182 8.55 5.90 6.00
N VAL A 183 9.31 6.61 6.84
CA VAL A 183 9.01 7.99 7.23
C VAL A 183 9.46 9.00 6.18
N ALA A 184 10.69 8.87 5.67
CA ALA A 184 11.28 9.82 4.73
C ALA A 184 10.85 9.58 3.27
N GLY A 185 10.29 8.41 2.95
CA GLY A 185 9.95 8.00 1.59
C GLY A 185 11.17 7.72 0.69
N ALA A 186 12.38 7.71 1.27
CA ALA A 186 13.63 7.47 0.55
C ALA A 186 14.59 6.63 1.38
N TRP A 187 15.37 5.80 0.70
CA TRP A 187 16.38 4.94 1.32
C TRP A 187 17.72 5.65 1.46
N GLY A 188 18.38 5.47 2.61
CA GLY A 188 19.71 6.02 2.86
C GLY A 188 20.80 5.36 2.00
N LEU A 189 21.90 6.11 1.81
CA LEU A 189 23.14 5.58 1.25
C LEU A 189 23.60 4.39 2.11
N GLY A 190 23.93 3.26 1.48
CA GLY A 190 24.36 2.04 2.18
C GLY A 190 23.25 1.05 2.53
N SER A 191 21.97 1.39 2.35
CA SER A 191 20.85 0.46 2.57
C SER A 191 20.97 -0.85 1.78
N ALA A 192 21.48 -0.78 0.55
CA ALA A 192 21.74 -1.97 -0.27
C ALA A 192 22.89 -2.83 0.24
N LEU A 193 23.94 -2.20 0.79
CA LEU A 193 25.05 -2.93 1.41
C LEU A 193 24.59 -3.62 2.70
N LEU A 194 23.77 -2.95 3.52
CA LEU A 194 23.14 -3.55 4.69
C LEU A 194 22.22 -4.71 4.30
N PHE A 195 21.41 -4.52 3.25
CA PHE A 195 20.56 -5.59 2.73
C PHE A 195 21.42 -6.79 2.28
N SER A 196 22.46 -6.54 1.48
CA SER A 196 23.39 -7.58 1.02
C SER A 196 24.02 -8.35 2.18
N SER A 197 24.51 -7.65 3.20
CA SER A 197 25.16 -8.29 4.34
C SER A 197 24.20 -9.17 5.13
N LEU A 198 22.96 -8.71 5.33
CA LEU A 198 21.93 -9.45 6.08
C LEU A 198 21.37 -10.65 5.32
N PHE A 199 21.17 -10.55 4.01
CA PHE A 199 20.33 -11.53 3.30
C PHE A 199 21.03 -12.29 2.17
N SER A 200 22.29 -11.97 1.86
CA SER A 200 23.03 -12.71 0.84
C SER A 200 23.09 -14.21 1.17
N GLY A 201 22.58 -15.02 0.22
CA GLY A 201 22.52 -16.47 0.31
C GLY A 201 21.40 -17.04 1.20
N MET A 202 20.50 -16.21 1.73
CA MET A 202 19.41 -16.67 2.59
C MET A 202 18.26 -17.28 1.76
N ALA A 203 17.89 -18.52 2.04
CA ALA A 203 16.91 -19.27 1.24
C ALA A 203 15.52 -18.62 1.17
N GLY A 204 15.10 -17.88 2.20
CA GLY A 204 13.81 -17.17 2.20
C GLY A 204 13.82 -15.79 1.55
N VAL A 205 14.97 -15.32 1.04
CA VAL A 205 15.12 -14.01 0.40
C VAL A 205 15.75 -14.21 -0.98
N GLY A 206 14.91 -14.46 -1.99
CA GLY A 206 15.33 -14.85 -3.34
C GLY A 206 15.85 -13.72 -4.23
N TYR A 207 16.24 -12.58 -3.67
CA TYR A 207 16.69 -11.41 -4.45
C TYR A 207 17.93 -10.78 -3.84
N ASP A 208 18.82 -10.29 -4.70
CA ASP A 208 20.08 -9.68 -4.30
C ASP A 208 19.95 -8.18 -4.02
N ALA A 209 21.07 -7.55 -3.65
CA ALA A 209 21.10 -6.12 -3.35
C ALA A 209 20.74 -5.25 -4.57
N GLN A 210 21.11 -5.68 -5.78
CA GLN A 210 20.79 -4.95 -7.01
C GLN A 210 19.28 -5.00 -7.28
N ALA A 211 18.67 -6.17 -7.13
CA ALA A 211 17.23 -6.33 -7.21
C ALA A 211 16.52 -5.47 -6.14
N PHE A 212 16.97 -5.53 -4.88
CA PHE A 212 16.46 -4.69 -3.81
C PHE A 212 16.51 -3.20 -4.15
N GLU A 213 17.65 -2.69 -4.66
CA GLU A 213 17.81 -1.27 -5.01
C GLU A 213 16.82 -0.81 -6.08
N ASN A 214 16.61 -1.66 -7.07
CA ASN A 214 15.67 -1.45 -8.18
C ASN A 214 14.21 -1.74 -7.79
N GLY A 215 13.96 -2.15 -6.53
CA GLY A 215 12.62 -2.47 -6.05
C GLY A 215 12.09 -3.83 -6.52
N TYR A 216 12.94 -4.71 -7.01
CA TYR A 216 12.60 -6.09 -7.33
C TYR A 216 12.72 -6.97 -6.09
N GLY A 217 11.80 -7.93 -5.96
CA GLY A 217 11.83 -8.94 -4.91
C GLY A 217 11.68 -10.34 -5.50
N ASP A 218 11.52 -11.34 -4.62
CA ASP A 218 11.41 -12.76 -4.96
C ASP A 218 10.30 -13.01 -6.01
N GLY A 219 10.65 -13.75 -7.07
CA GLY A 219 9.81 -14.00 -8.24
C GLY A 219 9.92 -13.01 -9.41
N PHE A 220 10.79 -11.98 -9.35
CA PHE A 220 11.06 -11.14 -10.52
C PHE A 220 11.96 -11.82 -11.57
N GLN A 221 12.78 -12.80 -11.16
CA GLN A 221 13.57 -13.64 -12.08
C GLN A 221 12.65 -14.48 -13.00
N ASP A 222 11.55 -15.03 -12.47
CA ASP A 222 10.58 -15.81 -13.25
C ASP A 222 9.80 -14.96 -14.27
N GLY A 223 9.77 -13.62 -14.10
CA GLY A 223 9.11 -12.70 -15.04
C GLY A 223 9.97 -12.27 -16.23
N MET A 224 11.30 -12.37 -16.14
CA MET A 224 12.21 -12.05 -17.24
C MET A 224 12.49 -13.26 -18.14
N ASP A 225 12.54 -14.48 -17.58
CA ASP A 225 12.75 -15.71 -18.38
C ASP A 225 11.50 -16.08 -19.22
N GLN A 226 10.32 -15.56 -18.87
CA GLN A 226 9.09 -15.72 -19.65
C GLN A 226 8.77 -14.51 -20.56
N GLY A 227 9.51 -13.39 -20.40
CA GLY A 227 9.29 -12.14 -21.15
C GLY A 227 10.29 -11.86 -22.27
N GLN A 228 11.36 -12.67 -22.41
CA GLN A 228 12.43 -12.44 -23.39
C GLN A 228 12.70 -13.64 -24.33
N LEU A 229 11.84 -14.66 -24.33
CA LEU A 229 11.96 -15.83 -25.22
C LEU A 229 10.72 -16.12 -26.09
N ASP A 230 9.66 -15.28 -26.04
CA ASP A 230 8.42 -15.48 -26.83
C ASP A 230 8.00 -14.24 -27.66
N GLY A 231 8.96 -13.39 -28.03
CA GLY A 231 8.70 -12.17 -28.82
C GLY A 231 9.55 -11.98 -30.07
N ALA A 232 10.38 -12.96 -30.45
CA ALA A 232 11.23 -12.89 -31.63
C ALA A 232 10.75 -13.85 -32.72
N ASP A 233 10.11 -13.25 -33.72
CA ASP A 233 9.95 -13.71 -35.11
C ASP A 233 9.14 -14.99 -35.40
N ALA A 234 7.93 -14.80 -35.97
CA ALA A 234 7.48 -15.53 -37.15
C ALA A 234 6.21 -14.92 -37.78
N GLY A 235 6.39 -14.08 -38.81
CA GLY A 235 5.51 -13.89 -40.00
C GLY A 235 4.12 -13.31 -39.76
N GLY A 236 3.66 -12.25 -40.44
CA GLY A 236 3.89 -11.89 -41.83
C GLY A 236 2.52 -11.58 -42.46
N ASP A 237 2.35 -10.32 -42.84
CA ASP A 237 1.40 -9.81 -43.83
C ASP A 237 -0.07 -9.54 -43.43
N GLY A 238 -0.57 -8.37 -43.88
CA GLY A 238 -1.99 -8.10 -44.06
C GLY A 238 -2.62 -6.95 -43.26
N GLY A 239 -2.51 -5.72 -43.77
CA GLY A 239 -3.66 -4.79 -43.76
C GLY A 239 -3.52 -3.47 -43.01
N ASP A 240 -2.93 -2.49 -43.70
CA ASP A 240 -3.39 -1.09 -43.81
C ASP A 240 -4.52 -0.62 -42.88
N TRP A 241 -4.17 0.21 -41.89
CA TRP A 241 -5.00 1.31 -41.43
C TRP A 241 -4.10 2.53 -41.17
N GLY A 242 -3.82 3.28 -42.24
CA GLY A 242 -3.39 4.66 -42.13
C GLY A 242 -4.45 5.55 -41.48
N GLY A 243 -4.02 6.47 -40.62
CA GLY A 243 -4.92 7.43 -39.95
C GLY A 243 -4.22 8.31 -38.94
N ASP A 244 -3.43 9.26 -39.46
CA ASP A 244 -2.80 10.39 -38.78
C ASP A 244 -3.74 11.11 -37.79
N ALA A 245 -3.30 11.28 -36.54
CA ALA A 245 -3.74 12.38 -35.67
C ALA A 245 -2.81 12.56 -34.46
N GLY A 246 -1.86 13.50 -34.60
CA GLY A 246 -1.59 14.49 -33.55
C GLY A 246 -0.62 14.11 -32.45
N GLY A 247 0.67 14.35 -32.71
CA GLY A 247 1.60 14.74 -31.66
C GLY A 247 1.15 16.07 -31.04
N GLY A 248 1.17 16.14 -29.70
CA GLY A 248 0.73 17.30 -28.94
C GLY A 248 1.33 17.28 -27.53
N ASP A 249 2.56 17.78 -27.46
CA ASP A 249 3.14 18.61 -26.40
C ASP A 249 2.58 18.48 -24.96
N TRP A 250 3.41 17.88 -24.10
CA TRP A 250 3.34 18.09 -22.66
C TRP A 250 3.93 19.46 -22.34
N GLY A 251 3.10 20.50 -22.45
CA GLY A 251 3.42 21.89 -22.13
C GLY A 251 2.54 22.42 -21.01
N GLY A 252 3.16 22.91 -19.94
CA GLY A 252 2.49 23.49 -18.78
C GLY A 252 1.71 24.79 -19.07
N GLY A 253 0.73 25.06 -18.20
CA GLY A 253 0.00 26.32 -18.08
C GLY A 253 -0.87 26.25 -16.83
N ASP A 254 -0.49 26.96 -15.76
CA ASP A 254 -1.01 28.29 -15.42
C ASP A 254 -2.35 28.20 -14.67
N TRP A 255 -2.27 28.05 -13.35
CA TRP A 255 -3.38 28.36 -12.44
C TRP A 255 -3.23 29.81 -11.99
N GLY A 256 -3.56 30.72 -12.90
CA GLY A 256 -3.73 32.14 -12.65
C GLY A 256 -5.13 32.59 -13.01
N GLY A 257 -5.87 33.13 -12.04
CA GLY A 257 -6.94 34.10 -12.32
C GLY A 257 -8.30 33.88 -11.65
N GLY A 258 -8.43 34.35 -10.41
CA GLY A 258 -9.32 35.46 -10.05
C GLY A 258 -10.85 35.28 -10.10
N GLY A 259 -11.51 35.62 -8.98
CA GLY A 259 -12.94 35.95 -8.98
C GLY A 259 -13.60 35.94 -7.61
N ASP A 260 -13.53 37.07 -6.91
CA ASP A 260 -14.48 37.63 -5.94
C ASP A 260 -15.44 36.73 -5.15
N PHE A 261 -15.23 36.65 -3.83
CA PHE A 261 -16.34 36.73 -2.88
C PHE A 261 -16.00 37.75 -1.79
N GLY A 262 -16.81 38.80 -1.75
CA GLY A 262 -16.65 39.96 -0.91
C GLY A 262 -16.96 39.70 0.56
N GLY A 263 -16.17 40.36 1.40
CA GLY A 263 -16.67 41.44 2.25
C GLY A 263 -17.53 41.05 3.44
N GLY A 264 -16.94 41.11 4.63
CA GLY A 264 -17.69 41.15 5.87
C GLY A 264 -16.84 40.96 7.12
N ASP A 265 -15.78 41.75 7.32
CA ASP A 265 -15.09 41.81 8.62
C ASP A 265 -15.62 43.01 9.40
N PHE A 266 -16.60 42.74 10.27
CA PHE A 266 -17.10 43.69 11.24
C PHE A 266 -16.47 43.38 12.60
N GLY A 267 -15.58 44.27 13.02
CA GLY A 267 -15.56 44.76 14.40
C GLY A 267 -14.68 44.00 15.37
N GLY A 268 -13.42 44.41 15.45
CA GLY A 268 -12.70 44.37 16.72
C GLY A 268 -13.26 45.40 17.69
N PHE A 269 -13.41 45.01 18.95
CA PHE A 269 -13.20 45.87 20.11
C PHE A 269 -12.66 45.01 21.26
N ASP A 270 -11.44 45.35 21.70
CA ASP A 270 -10.92 45.06 23.04
C ASP A 270 -11.78 45.77 24.10
N PHE A 271 -12.05 45.08 25.22
CA PHE A 271 -11.85 45.47 26.63
C PHE A 271 -12.36 44.35 27.55
#